data_AF-A0A8J7FEM5-F1
#
_entry.id   AF-A0A8J7FEM5-F1
#
_cell.length_a   1.000
_cell.length_b   1.000
_cell.length_c   1.000
_cell.angle_alpha   90.00
_cell.angle_beta   90.00
_cell.angle_gamma   90.00
#
_symmetry.space_group_name_H-M   'P 1'
#
loop_
_entity.id
_entity.type
_entity.pdbx_description
1 polymer ?
#
loop_
_entity_poly.entity_id
_entity_poly.type
_entity_poly.pdbx_seq_one_letter_code
_entity_poly.pdbx_strand_id
1 'polypeptide(L)'
;MSNLNTTIIRPIYYRIIERRGNGWAFKHGEPFVNLFNSPLPSDDDLFSAFNTSMKKVALELFRINGGKQGYYIANILDKRYYYCGTDWKDVKIKLLELGIGRKNPNFDE
;
A
#
# COMPACT_ATOMS: atom_id res chain seq x y z
N MET A 1 20.09 -4.44 11.78
CA MET A 1 19.24 -3.53 12.57
C MET A 1 18.26 -2.88 11.60
N SER A 2 17.01 -3.35 11.58
CA SER A 2 15.95 -2.77 10.74
C SER A 2 15.61 -1.39 11.29
N ASN A 3 15.75 -0.37 10.45
CA ASN A 3 15.32 0.98 10.77
C ASN A 3 13.79 0.96 10.93
N LEU A 4 13.28 0.82 12.15
CA LEU A 4 11.84 0.82 12.48
C LEU A 4 11.09 2.02 11.89
N ASN A 5 11.81 3.08 11.50
CA ASN A 5 11.29 4.27 10.84
C ASN A 5 10.87 4.07 9.36
N THR A 6 11.18 2.96 8.69
CA THR A 6 10.76 2.77 7.27
C THR A 6 9.62 1.78 7.09
N THR A 7 9.39 0.88 8.05
CA THR A 7 8.34 -0.14 7.95
C THR A 7 6.96 0.49 8.11
N ILE A 8 6.15 0.42 7.05
CA ILE A 8 4.76 0.82 7.09
C ILE A 8 3.91 -0.36 7.54
N ILE A 9 3.28 -0.20 8.70
CA ILE A 9 2.35 -1.18 9.26
C ILE A 9 0.93 -0.83 8.80
N ARG A 10 0.21 -1.81 8.26
CA ARG A 10 -1.07 -1.57 7.57
C ARG A 10 -2.00 -2.79 7.59
N PRO A 11 -3.31 -2.62 7.41
CA PRO A 11 -4.21 -3.75 7.16
C PRO A 11 -3.77 -4.53 5.91
N ILE A 12 -4.08 -5.84 5.86
CA ILE A 12 -3.60 -6.72 4.79
C ILE A 12 -4.13 -6.33 3.41
N TYR A 13 -5.36 -5.81 3.34
CA TYR A 13 -6.01 -5.28 2.13
C TYR A 13 -5.50 -3.88 1.69
N TYR A 14 -4.59 -3.33 2.49
CA TYR A 14 -3.65 -2.22 2.35
C TYR A 14 -2.63 -2.06 1.21
N ARG A 15 -2.77 -2.45 -0.06
CA ARG A 15 -1.55 -2.63 -0.90
C ARG A 15 -0.82 -1.31 -1.22
N ILE A 16 0.51 -1.29 -1.08
CA ILE A 16 1.38 -0.18 -1.52
C ILE A 16 2.06 -0.60 -2.82
N ILE A 17 2.03 0.28 -3.81
CA ILE A 17 2.54 0.02 -5.16
C ILE A 17 3.39 1.21 -5.59
N GLU A 18 4.56 0.95 -6.16
CA GLU A 18 5.41 1.97 -6.76
C GLU A 18 5.37 1.83 -8.29
N ARG A 19 5.08 2.93 -8.99
CA ARG A 19 5.28 3.02 -10.44
C ARG A 19 6.76 3.26 -10.70
N ARG A 20 7.40 2.32 -11.42
CA ARG A 20 8.83 2.37 -11.80
C ARG A 20 8.95 2.24 -13.32
N GLY A 21 9.17 3.36 -14.00
CA GLY A 21 9.21 3.39 -15.45
C GLY A 21 7.90 2.87 -16.04
N ASN A 22 7.96 1.77 -16.78
CA ASN A 22 6.78 1.16 -17.40
C ASN A 22 6.07 0.12 -16.53
N GLY A 23 6.67 -0.25 -15.39
CA GLY A 23 6.18 -1.31 -14.50
C GLY A 23 5.55 -0.82 -13.20
N TRP A 24 4.85 -1.73 -12.53
CA TRP A 24 4.31 -1.56 -11.19
C TRP A 24 5.00 -2.53 -10.24
N ALA A 25 5.63 -2.01 -9.20
CA ALA A 25 6.29 -2.80 -8.16
C ALA A 25 5.43 -2.82 -6.90
N PHE A 26 4.87 -3.97 -6.56
CA PHE A 26 4.13 -4.16 -5.31
C PHE A 26 5.13 -4.22 -4.15
N LYS A 27 4.96 -3.32 -3.18
CA LYS A 27 5.82 -3.25 -2.00
C LYS A 27 5.26 -4.16 -0.90
N HIS A 28 6.09 -5.12 -0.48
CA HIS A 28 5.83 -5.89 0.71
C HIS A 28 6.08 -4.99 1.94
N GLY A 29 5.09 -4.96 2.83
CA GLY A 29 5.18 -4.34 4.14
C GLY A 29 4.67 -5.34 5.18
N GLU A 30 4.87 -5.04 6.45
CA GLU A 30 4.41 -5.92 7.53
C GLU A 30 2.91 -5.67 7.80
N PRO A 31 2.04 -6.70 7.67
CA PRO A 31 0.64 -6.55 8.01
C PRO A 31 0.46 -6.32 9.51
N PHE A 32 -0.42 -5.37 9.87
CA PHE A 32 -0.66 -4.93 11.25
C PHE A 32 -1.14 -6.05 12.17
N VAL A 33 -1.85 -7.05 11.63
CA VAL A 33 -2.30 -8.18 12.44
C VAL A 33 -2.25 -9.47 11.62
N ASN A 34 -1.40 -10.39 12.06
CA ASN A 34 -1.56 -11.81 11.77
C ASN A 34 -2.33 -12.44 12.93
N LEU A 35 -3.65 -12.18 13.01
CA LEU A 35 -4.51 -12.66 14.11
C LEU A 35 -4.43 -14.19 14.30
N PHE A 36 -4.00 -14.92 13.27
CA PHE A 36 -4.06 -16.38 13.22
C PHE A 36 -2.68 -17.05 13.17
N ASN A 37 -1.58 -16.31 13.30
CA ASN A 37 -0.21 -16.83 13.07
C ASN A 37 -0.09 -17.64 11.76
N SER A 38 -0.89 -17.28 10.76
CA SER A 38 -0.93 -17.98 9.47
C SER A 38 0.20 -17.49 8.58
N PRO A 39 0.74 -18.33 7.67
CA PRO A 39 1.55 -17.84 6.57
C PRO A 39 0.81 -16.73 5.85
N LEU A 40 1.52 -15.67 5.47
CA LEU A 40 0.94 -14.64 4.63
C LEU A 40 0.57 -15.28 3.29
N PRO A 41 -0.68 -15.12 2.82
CA PRO A 41 -1.06 -15.63 1.52
C PRO A 41 -0.17 -15.00 0.44
N SER A 42 0.01 -15.72 -0.66
CA SER A 42 0.64 -15.13 -1.83
C SER A 42 -0.16 -13.89 -2.27
N ASP A 43 0.48 -12.99 -3.01
CA ASP A 43 -0.22 -11.83 -3.51
C ASP A 43 -1.41 -12.27 -4.39
N ASP A 44 -1.24 -13.27 -5.25
CA ASP A 44 -2.31 -13.77 -6.12
C ASP A 44 -3.49 -14.35 -5.34
N ASP A 45 -3.24 -15.13 -4.29
CA ASP A 45 -4.29 -15.66 -3.41
C ASP A 45 -5.00 -14.51 -2.68
N LEU A 46 -4.26 -13.52 -2.21
CA LEU A 46 -4.82 -12.35 -1.53
C LEU A 46 -5.71 -11.54 -2.49
N PHE A 47 -5.21 -11.19 -3.68
CA PHE A 47 -6.01 -10.44 -4.66
C PHE A 47 -7.26 -11.23 -5.07
N SER A 48 -7.14 -12.55 -5.24
CA SER A 48 -8.25 -13.45 -5.58
C SER A 48 -9.29 -13.52 -4.46
N ALA A 49 -8.85 -13.63 -3.19
CA ALA A 49 -9.73 -13.63 -2.02
C ALA A 49 -10.59 -12.36 -1.91
N PHE A 50 -10.08 -11.24 -2.42
CA PHE A 50 -10.83 -9.99 -2.52
C PHE A 50 -11.52 -9.81 -3.89
N ASN A 51 -11.68 -10.83 -4.74
CA ASN A 51 -12.31 -10.74 -6.06
C ASN A 51 -11.63 -9.73 -7.02
N THR A 52 -10.30 -9.66 -7.01
CA THR A 52 -9.51 -8.82 -7.92
C THR A 52 -8.25 -9.54 -8.41
N SER A 53 -7.38 -8.84 -9.14
CA SER A 53 -6.08 -9.32 -9.57
C SER A 53 -5.08 -8.17 -9.64
N MET A 54 -3.78 -8.49 -9.65
CA MET A 54 -2.73 -7.48 -9.87
C MET A 54 -2.96 -6.69 -11.16
N LYS A 55 -3.40 -7.36 -12.24
CA LYS A 55 -3.71 -6.72 -13.53
C LYS A 55 -4.85 -5.72 -13.41
N LYS A 56 -5.95 -6.08 -12.74
CA LYS A 56 -7.08 -5.16 -12.52
C LYS A 56 -6.63 -3.94 -11.72
N VAL A 57 -5.86 -4.16 -10.65
CA VAL A 57 -5.33 -3.08 -9.81
C VAL A 57 -4.40 -2.17 -10.63
N ALA A 58 -3.47 -2.72 -11.41
CA ALA A 58 -2.57 -1.93 -12.26
C ALA A 58 -3.34 -1.05 -13.26
N LEU A 59 -4.46 -1.52 -13.81
CA LEU A 59 -5.32 -0.73 -14.69
C LEU A 59 -5.99 0.42 -13.94
N GLU A 60 -6.52 0.19 -12.75
CA GLU A 60 -7.13 1.26 -11.94
C GLU A 60 -6.10 2.30 -11.48
N LEU A 61 -4.91 1.86 -11.07
CA LEU A 61 -3.81 2.76 -10.72
C LEU A 61 -3.40 3.65 -11.91
N PHE A 62 -3.41 3.09 -13.13
CA PHE A 62 -3.16 3.85 -14.33
C PHE A 62 -4.25 4.90 -14.58
N ARG A 63 -5.54 4.57 -14.36
CA ARG A 63 -6.67 5.48 -14.58
C ARG A 63 -6.67 6.72 -13.68
N ILE A 64 -6.37 6.55 -12.39
CA ILE A 64 -6.55 7.65 -11.41
C ILE A 64 -5.56 8.81 -11.58
N ASN A 65 -4.39 8.58 -12.20
CA ASN A 65 -3.37 9.62 -12.34
C ASN A 65 -2.49 9.44 -13.60
N GLY A 66 -3.05 8.83 -14.65
CA GLY A 66 -2.34 8.54 -15.91
C GLY A 66 -1.12 7.63 -15.75
N GLY A 67 -1.04 6.86 -14.66
CA GLY A 67 0.14 6.06 -14.33
C GLY A 67 1.39 6.91 -14.06
N LYS A 68 1.23 8.12 -13.53
CA LYS A 68 2.33 8.99 -13.08
C LYS A 68 3.33 8.24 -12.20
N GLN A 69 4.62 8.55 -12.32
CA GLN A 69 5.65 7.96 -11.47
C GLN A 69 5.42 8.28 -9.98
N GLY A 70 5.81 7.35 -9.11
CA GLY A 70 5.69 7.49 -7.67
C GLY A 70 4.87 6.38 -7.01
N TYR A 71 4.45 6.64 -5.77
CA TYR A 71 3.77 5.70 -4.91
C TYR A 71 2.26 5.83 -4.97
N TYR A 72 1.62 4.68 -4.80
CA TYR A 72 0.18 4.50 -4.81
C TYR A 72 -0.22 3.57 -3.67
N ILE A 73 -1.46 3.75 -3.22
CA ILE A 73 -2.13 2.85 -2.29
C ILE A 73 -3.38 2.29 -2.96
N ALA A 74 -3.58 0.98 -2.85
CA ALA A 74 -4.80 0.29 -3.27
C ALA A 74 -5.45 -0.35 -2.03
N ASN A 75 -6.65 0.14 -1.68
CA ASN A 75 -7.56 -0.59 -0.82
C ASN A 75 -8.25 -1.65 -1.68
N ILE A 76 -7.78 -2.89 -1.60
CA ILE A 76 -8.33 -3.98 -2.41
C ILE A 76 -9.61 -4.55 -1.84
N LEU A 77 -10.02 -4.20 -0.62
CA LEU A 77 -11.34 -4.58 -0.10
C LEU A 77 -12.42 -3.73 -0.78
N ASP A 78 -12.29 -2.41 -0.69
CA ASP A 78 -13.30 -1.44 -1.18
C ASP A 78 -13.09 -0.99 -2.64
N LYS A 79 -12.02 -1.47 -3.29
CA LYS A 79 -11.61 -1.08 -4.66
C LYS A 79 -11.39 0.43 -4.80
N ARG A 80 -10.70 1.01 -3.81
CA ARG A 80 -10.31 2.42 -3.82
C ARG A 80 -8.82 2.56 -4.03
N TYR A 81 -8.43 3.55 -4.83
CA TYR A 81 -7.07 3.72 -5.32
C TYR A 81 -6.64 5.17 -5.10
N TYR A 82 -5.41 5.36 -4.66
CA TYR A 82 -4.89 6.66 -4.28
C TYR A 82 -3.48 6.86 -4.80
N TYR A 83 -3.20 8.03 -5.36
CA TYR A 83 -1.84 8.49 -5.60
C TYR A 83 -1.32 9.17 -4.33
N CYS A 84 -0.08 8.85 -3.95
CA CYS A 84 0.54 9.39 -2.74
C CYS A 84 1.49 10.53 -3.08
N GLY A 85 2.39 10.32 -4.05
CA GLY A 85 3.49 11.23 -4.34
C GLY A 85 4.73 10.47 -4.77
N THR A 86 5.89 11.13 -4.80
CA THR A 86 7.16 10.52 -5.22
C THR A 86 8.00 10.02 -4.05
N ASP A 87 7.67 10.43 -2.82
CA ASP A 87 8.46 10.13 -1.64
C ASP A 87 7.77 9.11 -0.72
N TRP A 88 8.58 8.30 -0.02
CA TRP A 88 8.04 7.32 0.93
C TRP A 88 7.25 7.98 2.08
N LYS A 89 7.60 9.23 2.43
CA LYS A 89 6.88 10.04 3.42
C LYS A 89 5.43 10.29 3.00
N ASP A 90 5.18 10.47 1.70
CA ASP A 90 3.84 10.75 1.18
C ASP A 90 2.89 9.55 1.36
N VAL A 91 3.42 8.33 1.30
CA VAL A 91 2.66 7.11 1.59
C VAL A 91 2.16 7.12 3.03
N LYS A 92 3.02 7.51 3.98
CA LYS A 92 2.65 7.59 5.39
C LYS A 92 1.60 8.68 5.63
N ILE A 93 1.77 9.85 5.01
CA ILE A 93 0.80 10.95 5.09
C ILE A 93 -0.56 10.47 4.56
N LYS A 94 -0.58 9.84 3.37
CA LYS A 94 -1.82 9.33 2.77
C LYS A 94 -2.49 8.27 3.64
N LEU A 95 -1.74 7.37 4.27
CA LEU A 95 -2.31 6.38 5.19
C LEU A 95 -2.95 7.05 6.42
N LEU A 96 -2.31 8.08 6.98
CA LEU A 96 -2.88 8.84 8.09
C LEU A 96 -4.17 9.56 7.70
N GLU A 97 -4.22 10.16 6.50
CA GLU A 97 -5.44 10.77 5.95
C GLU A 97 -6.57 9.75 5.79
N LEU A 98 -6.22 8.50 5.48
CA LEU A 98 -7.16 7.37 5.39
C LEU A 98 -7.52 6.75 6.76
N GLY A 99 -7.05 7.35 7.86
CA GLY A 99 -7.30 6.86 9.22
C GLY A 99 -6.47 5.64 9.62
N ILE A 100 -5.38 5.34 8.90
CA ILE A 100 -4.52 4.19 9.14
C ILE A 100 -3.23 4.64 9.81
N GLY A 101 -2.98 4.08 10.99
CA GLY A 101 -1.84 4.44 11.84
C GLY A 101 -2.23 5.51 12.86
N ARG A 102 -1.22 6.09 13.50
CA ARG A 102 -1.39 7.18 14.48
C ARG A 102 -0.38 8.28 14.14
N LYS A 103 -0.78 9.54 14.33
CA LYS A 103 0.19 10.62 14.42
C LYS A 103 1.07 10.31 15.62
N ASN A 104 2.34 10.00 15.37
CA ASN A 104 3.30 9.87 16.44
C ASN A 104 3.54 11.30 16.98
N PRO A 105 3.33 11.56 18.28
CA PRO A 105 3.37 12.92 18.83
C PRO A 105 4.74 13.62 18.76
N ASN A 106 5.79 12.95 18.25
CA ASN A 106 7.16 13.46 18.20
C ASN A 106 7.66 13.78 16.77
N PHE A 107 6.79 14.03 15.78
CA PHE A 107 7.21 14.40 14.41
C PHE A 107 7.20 15.91 14.11
N ASP A 108 7.16 16.74 15.16
CA ASP A 108 7.42 18.18 15.06
C ASP A 108 8.85 18.46 15.55
N GLU A 109 9.85 18.19 14.70
CA GLU A 109 11.19 18.79 14.78
C GLU A 109 11.82 18.91 13.38
#